data_AF-A0ABD3PLE3-F1
#
_entry.id   AF-A0ABD3PLE3-F1
#
_cell.length_a   1.000
_cell.length_b   1.000
_cell.length_c   1.000
_cell.angle_alpha   90.00
_cell.angle_beta   90.00
_cell.angle_gamma   90.00
#
_symmetry.space_group_name_H-M   'P 1'
#
loop_
_entity.id
_entity.type
_entity.pdbx_description
1 polymer ?
#
loop_
_entity_poly.entity_id
_entity_poly.type
_entity_poly.pdbx_seq_one_letter_code
_entity_poly.pdbx_strand_id
1 'polypeptide(L)'
;MTAEITLPQLTNHSDPLCSSLAGENSTPSTSFLATMCAPASSLKSKNSDASLKAALVFFSITTLGLLIVTISLAANGKSSSTTASEPAAATAIDYSASKASSSFFASDDANVCAGAKLAFDNQLCADLEVPGPQAGGNITKGYVGSLNVGVVPNTKPYYQSSMCPVNVHWHLGSEHYSYGEFDENGDGPHGNIPRPDWAARDLAEAGEQVQDGFRCHHYDASDPKFTTPYEWKYCEGMEVGETYEVHWPHSAAGACGTVNQYQTPFYDGVFCNLDMEAFSTLAAQDIANAVGVHGQVFTIVNDESYFYPDMMRGMIIDEVMGMGQDIAYYTGSTTGDTRSNEMCSMYTPITWQVDRKCHLISASSFDKLCYDMKMQRDDMSDDLHAHGSRELVKDDLVANNQARKHVRRT
;
A
#
# COMPACT_ATOMS: atom_id res chain seq x y z
N MET A 1 -17.83 -17.49 -53.37
CA MET A 1 -17.33 -18.48 -52.39
C MET A 1 -17.50 -17.85 -51.02
N THR A 2 -18.66 -18.10 -50.43
CA THR A 2 -19.04 -17.69 -49.07
C THR A 2 -18.85 -18.90 -48.18
N ALA A 3 -17.99 -18.80 -47.18
CA ALA A 3 -17.83 -19.82 -46.15
C ALA A 3 -18.17 -19.18 -44.80
N GLU A 4 -19.35 -19.55 -44.30
CA GLU A 4 -19.76 -19.38 -42.91
C GLU A 4 -18.89 -20.27 -42.01
N ILE A 5 -18.46 -19.73 -40.86
CA ILE A 5 -17.89 -20.53 -39.77
C ILE A 5 -18.74 -20.30 -38.53
N THR A 6 -19.26 -21.41 -38.04
CA THR A 6 -20.26 -21.60 -36.99
C THR A 6 -19.67 -21.44 -35.57
N LEU A 7 -20.34 -20.70 -34.68
CA LEU A 7 -20.09 -20.72 -33.23
C LEU A 7 -20.81 -21.90 -32.56
N PRO A 8 -20.23 -22.53 -31.51
CA PRO A 8 -20.92 -23.55 -30.75
C PRO A 8 -21.90 -22.97 -29.71
N GLN A 9 -23.09 -23.56 -29.66
CA GLN A 9 -24.16 -23.23 -28.71
C GLN A 9 -23.87 -23.72 -27.29
N LEU A 10 -24.14 -22.86 -26.30
CA LEU A 10 -24.27 -23.22 -24.89
C LEU A 10 -25.64 -23.84 -24.66
N THR A 11 -25.67 -25.11 -24.24
CA THR A 11 -26.89 -25.80 -23.83
C THR A 11 -27.22 -25.47 -22.37
N ASN A 12 -28.39 -24.86 -22.18
CA ASN A 12 -29.06 -24.75 -20.89
C ASN A 12 -29.54 -26.14 -20.44
N HIS A 13 -28.98 -26.67 -19.36
CA HIS A 13 -29.66 -27.71 -18.57
C HIS A 13 -30.40 -27.04 -17.42
N SER A 14 -31.72 -26.99 -17.58
CA SER A 14 -32.68 -26.79 -16.50
C SER A 14 -33.24 -28.16 -16.18
N ASP A 15 -33.13 -28.58 -14.91
CA ASP A 15 -33.94 -29.67 -14.38
C ASP A 15 -34.70 -29.18 -13.13
N PRO A 16 -36.03 -29.29 -13.12
CA PRO A 16 -36.90 -28.93 -12.00
C PRO A 16 -37.17 -30.15 -11.13
N LEU A 17 -37.40 -29.97 -9.82
CA LEU A 17 -38.32 -30.76 -8.96
C LEU A 17 -38.01 -30.51 -7.48
N CYS A 18 -38.82 -29.70 -6.81
CA CYS A 18 -39.76 -30.15 -5.77
C CYS A 18 -40.29 -28.94 -4.98
N SER A 19 -41.61 -28.79 -5.02
CA SER A 19 -42.38 -27.78 -4.30
C SER A 19 -42.88 -28.31 -2.95
N SER A 20 -43.14 -27.36 -2.06
CA SER A 20 -44.01 -27.43 -0.87
C SER A 20 -43.49 -28.20 0.35
N LEU A 21 -43.39 -27.49 1.48
CA LEU A 21 -44.31 -27.64 2.62
C LEU A 21 -44.19 -26.39 3.51
N ALA A 22 -45.35 -25.92 3.99
CA ALA A 22 -45.52 -24.77 4.88
C ALA A 22 -46.02 -25.26 6.27
N GLY A 23 -45.73 -24.47 7.31
CA GLY A 23 -46.22 -24.61 8.70
C GLY A 23 -45.20 -25.27 9.64
N GLU A 24 -44.93 -24.85 10.88
CA GLU A 24 -45.58 -23.94 11.84
C GLU A 24 -44.56 -23.43 12.89
N ASN A 25 -44.99 -22.42 13.65
CA ASN A 25 -44.39 -21.74 14.81
C ASN A 25 -43.57 -22.58 15.82
N SER A 26 -42.47 -22.01 16.35
CA SER A 26 -42.28 -21.73 17.79
C SER A 26 -40.99 -20.93 18.07
N THR A 27 -41.05 -20.07 19.10
CA THR A 27 -40.09 -19.05 19.56
C THR A 27 -38.90 -19.60 20.40
N PRO A 28 -37.90 -18.77 20.78
CA PRO A 28 -36.48 -19.15 20.79
C PRO A 28 -35.87 -19.41 22.18
N SER A 29 -34.73 -20.11 22.23
CA SER A 29 -33.72 -19.90 23.27
C SER A 29 -32.37 -20.56 23.01
N THR A 30 -31.34 -19.79 23.38
CA THR A 30 -30.02 -20.17 23.92
C THR A 30 -28.96 -20.83 23.03
N SER A 31 -27.91 -20.03 22.78
CA SER A 31 -26.49 -20.32 22.97
C SER A 31 -25.99 -21.71 22.60
N PHE A 32 -25.26 -21.80 21.48
CA PHE A 32 -24.31 -22.87 21.25
C PHE A 32 -23.00 -22.38 20.63
N LEU A 33 -21.93 -22.70 21.36
CA LEU A 33 -20.53 -22.71 20.97
C LEU A 33 -20.38 -23.46 19.62
N ALA A 34 -19.80 -22.82 18.60
CA ALA A 34 -19.43 -23.48 17.35
C ALA A 34 -17.92 -23.74 17.31
N THR A 35 -17.53 -24.91 17.84
CA THR A 35 -16.27 -25.57 17.52
C THR A 35 -16.36 -26.07 16.07
N MET A 36 -15.54 -25.54 15.17
CA MET A 36 -15.47 -26.03 13.79
C MET A 36 -14.64 -27.32 13.72
N CYS A 37 -15.32 -28.45 13.50
CA CYS A 37 -14.72 -29.68 12.97
C CYS A 37 -14.66 -29.62 11.45
N ALA A 38 -13.50 -29.92 10.88
CA ALA A 38 -13.29 -30.12 9.45
C ALA A 38 -13.95 -31.42 8.96
N PRO A 39 -14.42 -31.49 7.69
CA PRO A 39 -14.99 -32.71 7.15
C PRO A 39 -13.89 -33.70 6.75
N ALA A 40 -14.12 -34.97 7.09
CA ALA A 40 -13.29 -36.09 6.71
C ALA A 40 -13.66 -36.60 5.31
N SER A 41 -12.66 -36.79 4.45
CA SER A 41 -12.76 -37.67 3.28
C SER A 41 -11.45 -38.39 3.00
N SER A 42 -11.37 -39.63 3.51
CA SER A 42 -10.80 -40.84 2.89
C SER A 42 -9.60 -40.69 1.94
N LEU A 43 -8.39 -40.97 2.44
CA LEU A 43 -7.27 -41.46 1.64
C LEU A 43 -6.86 -42.87 2.08
N LYS A 44 -6.84 -43.79 1.09
CA LYS A 44 -6.46 -45.19 1.23
C LYS A 44 -4.95 -45.32 1.55
N SER A 45 -4.67 -46.13 2.57
CA SER A 45 -3.32 -46.57 2.96
C SER A 45 -2.64 -47.40 1.87
N LYS A 46 -1.37 -47.10 1.57
CA LYS A 46 -0.39 -48.01 0.96
C LYS A 46 0.97 -47.80 1.63
N ASN A 47 1.51 -48.90 2.16
CA ASN A 47 2.77 -49.05 2.90
C ASN A 47 4.02 -48.44 2.25
N SER A 48 4.88 -47.79 3.05
CA SER A 48 6.32 -47.68 2.83
C SER A 48 7.10 -47.44 4.14
N ASP A 49 7.06 -48.44 5.02
CA ASP A 49 7.66 -48.46 6.38
C ASP A 49 9.21 -48.56 6.42
N ALA A 50 9.90 -48.23 5.32
CA ALA A 50 11.35 -48.31 5.20
C ALA A 50 12.05 -46.93 5.23
N SER A 51 11.35 -45.85 4.89
CA SER A 51 11.93 -44.49 4.81
C SER A 51 12.02 -43.81 6.19
N LEU A 52 11.15 -44.18 7.13
CA LEU A 52 11.07 -43.55 8.45
C LEU A 52 12.22 -43.97 9.39
N LYS A 53 12.74 -45.20 9.23
CA LYS A 53 13.87 -45.69 10.02
C LYS A 53 15.21 -45.07 9.58
N ALA A 54 15.35 -44.70 8.31
CA ALA A 54 16.55 -44.02 7.81
C ALA A 54 16.63 -42.56 8.31
N ALA A 55 15.48 -41.87 8.42
CA ALA A 55 15.43 -40.51 8.93
C ALA A 55 15.76 -40.43 10.44
N LEU A 56 15.28 -41.38 11.25
CA LEU A 56 15.55 -41.40 12.70
C LEU A 56 17.02 -41.74 13.06
N VAL A 57 17.71 -42.52 12.23
CA VAL A 57 19.15 -42.80 12.40
C VAL A 57 20.01 -41.59 12.00
N PHE A 58 19.59 -40.82 10.99
CA PHE A 58 20.31 -39.59 10.60
C PHE A 58 20.21 -38.47 11.63
N PHE A 59 19.05 -38.32 12.30
CA PHE A 59 18.88 -37.30 13.34
C PHE A 59 19.55 -37.68 14.67
N SER A 60 19.63 -38.97 15.01
CA SER A 60 20.28 -39.41 16.26
C SER A 60 21.81 -39.34 16.20
N ILE A 61 22.42 -39.55 15.03
CA ILE A 61 23.88 -39.46 14.85
C ILE A 61 24.36 -38.01 14.81
N THR A 62 23.58 -37.06 14.27
CA THR A 62 23.97 -35.64 14.24
C THR A 62 23.86 -35.00 15.63
N THR A 63 22.88 -35.38 16.44
CA THR A 63 22.78 -34.90 17.83
C THR A 63 23.87 -35.45 18.74
N LEU A 64 24.36 -36.69 18.51
CA LEU A 64 25.44 -37.27 19.30
C LEU A 64 26.82 -36.72 18.88
N GLY A 65 27.00 -36.41 17.60
CA GLY A 65 28.20 -35.72 17.09
C GLY A 65 28.37 -34.32 17.67
N LEU A 66 27.28 -33.55 17.80
CA LEU A 66 27.33 -32.23 18.45
C LEU A 66 27.66 -32.34 19.95
N LEU A 67 27.14 -33.37 20.63
CA LEU A 67 27.37 -33.56 22.07
C LEU A 67 28.84 -33.93 22.37
N ILE A 68 29.48 -34.76 21.54
CA ILE A 68 30.89 -35.16 21.72
C ILE A 68 31.84 -33.97 21.46
N VAL A 69 31.49 -33.06 20.56
CA VAL A 69 32.26 -31.81 20.35
C VAL A 69 32.15 -30.91 21.58
N THR A 70 30.97 -30.79 22.21
CA THR A 70 30.82 -29.99 23.43
C THR A 70 31.55 -30.58 24.66
N ILE A 71 31.65 -31.90 24.76
CA ILE A 71 32.34 -32.56 25.88
C ILE A 71 33.87 -32.54 25.70
N SER A 72 34.36 -32.61 24.46
CA SER A 72 35.81 -32.56 24.19
C SER A 72 36.43 -31.19 24.48
N LEU A 73 35.65 -30.10 24.38
CA LEU A 73 36.10 -28.76 24.79
C LEU A 73 36.08 -28.56 26.31
N ALA A 74 35.33 -29.35 27.08
CA ALA A 74 35.18 -29.20 28.53
C ALA A 74 36.27 -29.93 29.34
N ALA A 75 37.06 -30.83 28.75
CA ALA A 75 37.97 -31.72 29.49
C ALA A 75 39.46 -31.30 29.50
N ASN A 76 39.88 -30.31 28.70
CA ASN A 76 41.26 -29.82 28.71
C ASN A 76 41.42 -28.51 29.49
N GLY A 77 40.99 -28.55 30.76
CA GLY A 77 41.36 -27.55 31.75
C GLY A 77 42.79 -27.78 32.26
N LYS A 78 43.77 -27.06 31.69
CA LYS A 78 45.02 -26.78 32.40
C LYS A 78 45.37 -25.30 32.28
N SER A 79 44.85 -24.57 33.28
CA SER A 79 45.33 -23.33 33.89
C SER A 79 46.34 -22.49 33.10
N SER A 80 45.88 -21.37 32.56
CA SER A 80 46.66 -20.13 32.62
C SER A 80 45.70 -18.96 32.79
N SER A 81 45.97 -18.15 33.80
CA SER A 81 45.21 -16.96 34.18
C SER A 81 45.22 -15.94 33.04
N THR A 82 44.06 -15.58 32.52
CA THR A 82 43.89 -14.31 31.82
C THR A 82 42.48 -13.80 32.02
N THR A 83 42.43 -12.51 32.31
CA THR A 83 41.32 -11.60 32.59
C THR A 83 40.00 -11.97 31.94
N ALA A 84 38.92 -11.89 32.72
CA ALA A 84 37.55 -12.01 32.24
C ALA A 84 37.30 -11.07 31.05
N SER A 85 37.08 -11.63 29.87
CA SER A 85 36.54 -10.92 28.72
C SER A 85 35.03 -10.79 28.88
N GLU A 86 34.54 -9.56 28.82
CA GLU A 86 33.14 -9.21 28.60
C GLU A 86 32.52 -10.05 27.46
N PRO A 87 31.20 -10.30 27.48
CA PRO A 87 30.54 -10.92 26.34
C PRO A 87 30.73 -10.00 25.14
N ALA A 88 31.37 -10.49 24.07
CA ALA A 88 31.47 -9.77 22.82
C ALA A 88 30.05 -9.38 22.38
N ALA A 89 29.79 -8.08 22.35
CA ALA A 89 28.60 -7.54 21.71
C ALA A 89 28.50 -8.16 20.32
N ALA A 90 27.37 -8.80 20.01
CA ALA A 90 27.09 -9.21 18.64
C ALA A 90 27.19 -7.93 17.80
N THR A 91 28.23 -7.82 16.98
CA THR A 91 28.37 -6.71 16.04
C THR A 91 27.12 -6.70 15.18
N ALA A 92 26.29 -5.67 15.36
CA ALA A 92 25.11 -5.48 14.54
C ALA A 92 25.56 -5.49 13.07
N ILE A 93 25.04 -6.44 12.30
CA ILE A 93 25.36 -6.53 10.87
C ILE A 93 24.73 -5.31 10.22
N ASP A 94 25.56 -4.45 9.63
CA ASP A 94 25.10 -3.37 8.78
C ASP A 94 24.62 -3.97 7.44
N TYR A 95 23.32 -4.23 7.36
CA TYR A 95 22.69 -4.76 6.16
C TYR A 95 22.76 -3.78 4.98
N SER A 96 22.80 -2.48 5.24
CA SER A 96 22.96 -1.46 4.19
C SER A 96 24.35 -1.52 3.57
N ALA A 97 25.40 -1.62 4.40
CA ALA A 97 26.76 -1.86 3.90
C ALA A 97 26.89 -3.21 3.19
N SER A 98 26.17 -4.23 3.68
CA SER A 98 26.13 -5.55 3.05
C SER A 98 25.44 -5.52 1.68
N LYS A 99 24.35 -4.75 1.52
CA LYS A 99 23.69 -4.51 0.23
C LYS A 99 24.64 -3.78 -0.72
N ALA A 100 25.25 -2.69 -0.27
CA ALA A 100 26.15 -1.87 -1.09
C ALA A 100 27.39 -2.63 -1.61
N SER A 101 27.86 -3.63 -0.87
CA SER A 101 29.00 -4.47 -1.26
C SER A 101 28.61 -5.74 -2.04
N SER A 102 27.31 -6.02 -2.18
CA SER A 102 26.82 -7.23 -2.83
C SER A 102 26.85 -7.10 -4.35
N SER A 103 27.50 -8.07 -5.02
CA SER A 103 27.50 -8.16 -6.49
C SER A 103 26.11 -8.38 -7.08
N PHE A 104 25.14 -8.84 -6.29
CA PHE A 104 23.75 -9.02 -6.73
C PHE A 104 23.04 -7.68 -7.03
N PHE A 105 23.46 -6.61 -6.35
CA PHE A 105 22.92 -5.25 -6.52
C PHE A 105 23.90 -4.32 -7.26
N ALA A 106 25.01 -4.84 -7.77
CA ALA A 106 26.10 -4.03 -8.33
C ALA A 106 25.89 -3.59 -9.79
N SER A 107 24.77 -3.94 -10.42
CA SER A 107 24.50 -3.64 -11.83
C SER A 107 23.06 -3.16 -11.99
N ASP A 108 22.92 -1.86 -12.24
CA ASP A 108 21.63 -1.22 -12.54
C ASP A 108 21.04 -1.76 -13.84
N ASP A 109 21.89 -2.19 -14.79
CA ASP A 109 21.47 -2.88 -16.03
C ASP A 109 20.72 -4.20 -15.77
N ALA A 110 20.78 -4.75 -14.54
CA ALA A 110 20.01 -5.91 -14.14
C ALA A 110 18.57 -5.56 -13.69
N ASN A 111 18.28 -4.27 -13.46
CA ASN A 111 16.93 -3.79 -13.21
C ASN A 111 16.17 -3.67 -14.55
N VAL A 112 15.30 -4.63 -14.82
CA VAL A 112 14.55 -4.71 -16.09
C VAL A 112 13.49 -3.62 -16.23
N CYS A 113 13.12 -2.95 -15.13
CA CYS A 113 12.12 -1.90 -15.14
C CYS A 113 12.73 -0.50 -15.28
N ALA A 114 14.05 -0.35 -15.10
CA ALA A 114 14.72 0.94 -15.13
C ALA A 114 14.51 1.62 -16.50
N GLY A 115 14.01 2.86 -16.46
CA GLY A 115 13.70 3.64 -17.65
C GLY A 115 12.47 3.18 -18.44
N ALA A 116 11.61 2.34 -17.85
CA ALA A 116 10.38 1.87 -18.51
C ALA A 116 9.29 2.94 -18.59
N LYS A 117 9.41 4.06 -17.88
CA LYS A 117 8.46 5.18 -17.92
C LYS A 117 8.08 5.57 -19.35
N LEU A 118 6.79 5.54 -19.64
CA LEU A 118 6.22 6.20 -20.80
C LEU A 118 5.99 7.67 -20.47
N ALA A 119 6.69 8.57 -21.15
CA ALA A 119 6.63 10.00 -20.86
C ALA A 119 5.38 10.67 -21.47
N PHE A 120 4.49 11.13 -20.60
CA PHE A 120 3.42 12.07 -20.92
C PHE A 120 3.63 13.36 -20.14
N ASP A 121 3.69 14.48 -20.87
CA ASP A 121 3.83 15.81 -20.28
C ASP A 121 2.51 16.28 -19.69
N ASN A 122 2.56 16.98 -18.56
CA ASN A 122 1.40 17.69 -18.02
C ASN A 122 0.93 18.75 -19.04
N GLN A 123 -0.37 19.00 -19.08
CA GLN A 123 -0.96 19.99 -19.98
C GLN A 123 -1.81 20.98 -19.20
N LEU A 124 -2.00 22.17 -19.75
CA LEU A 124 -2.99 23.09 -19.22
C LEU A 124 -4.36 22.43 -19.30
N CYS A 125 -5.09 22.39 -18.19
CA CYS A 125 -6.43 21.81 -18.14
C CYS A 125 -7.37 22.48 -19.16
N ALA A 126 -7.16 23.78 -19.44
CA ALA A 126 -7.92 24.57 -20.41
C ALA A 126 -7.62 24.23 -21.87
N ASP A 127 -6.46 23.62 -22.17
CA ASP A 127 -6.09 23.21 -23.53
C ASP A 127 -6.69 21.85 -23.92
N LEU A 128 -7.24 21.12 -22.95
CA LEU A 128 -7.91 19.84 -23.14
C LEU A 128 -9.39 20.07 -23.48
N GLU A 129 -9.88 19.49 -24.58
CA GLU A 129 -11.30 19.57 -24.95
C GLU A 129 -12.21 19.05 -23.81
N VAL A 130 -11.77 17.96 -23.17
CA VAL A 130 -12.28 17.49 -21.88
C VAL A 130 -11.08 16.97 -21.08
N PRO A 131 -10.71 17.58 -19.94
CA PRO A 131 -9.65 17.04 -19.10
C PRO A 131 -10.05 15.67 -18.52
N GLY A 132 -9.10 14.75 -18.44
CA GLY A 132 -9.30 13.51 -17.68
C GLY A 132 -9.39 13.81 -16.18
N PRO A 133 -10.06 12.95 -15.39
CA PRO A 133 -10.27 13.22 -13.97
C PRO A 133 -8.95 13.33 -13.22
N GLN A 134 -8.89 14.27 -12.28
CA GLN A 134 -7.72 14.57 -11.47
C GLN A 134 -7.87 14.03 -10.04
N ALA A 135 -6.75 13.66 -9.39
CA ALA A 135 -6.70 13.16 -8.01
C ALA A 135 -6.08 14.18 -7.03
N GLY A 136 -6.25 13.94 -5.73
CA GLY A 136 -6.07 14.95 -4.68
C GLY A 136 -7.35 15.75 -4.43
N GLY A 137 -8.51 15.07 -4.51
CA GLY A 137 -9.84 15.69 -4.42
C GLY A 137 -10.56 15.41 -3.09
N ASN A 138 -11.79 15.92 -2.97
CA ASN A 138 -12.64 15.60 -1.83
C ASN A 138 -13.11 14.13 -1.89
N ILE A 139 -12.88 13.39 -0.82
CA ILE A 139 -13.30 11.98 -0.67
C ILE A 139 -14.29 11.79 0.47
N THR A 140 -14.77 12.87 1.10
CA THR A 140 -15.76 12.86 2.17
C THR A 140 -16.91 11.92 1.83
N LYS A 141 -17.37 11.14 2.79
CA LYS A 141 -18.46 10.19 2.58
C LYS A 141 -19.71 10.89 2.03
N GLY A 142 -20.12 10.48 0.83
CA GLY A 142 -21.29 11.03 0.12
C GLY A 142 -20.97 12.16 -0.85
N TYR A 143 -19.74 12.68 -0.87
CA TYR A 143 -19.27 13.59 -1.92
C TYR A 143 -19.22 12.87 -3.28
N VAL A 144 -19.55 13.63 -4.33
CA VAL A 144 -19.50 13.21 -5.73
C VAL A 144 -19.00 14.41 -6.52
N GLY A 145 -17.94 14.24 -7.30
CA GLY A 145 -17.41 15.31 -8.16
C GLY A 145 -18.34 15.64 -9.33
N SER A 146 -18.10 16.73 -10.05
CA SER A 146 -18.95 17.16 -11.16
C SER A 146 -18.41 16.79 -12.55
N LEU A 147 -17.17 16.32 -12.67
CA LEU A 147 -16.63 15.86 -13.95
C LEU A 147 -17.31 14.55 -14.38
N ASN A 148 -18.07 14.61 -15.47
CA ASN A 148 -18.75 13.44 -15.98
C ASN A 148 -17.79 12.47 -16.67
N VAL A 149 -17.59 11.28 -16.08
CA VAL A 149 -16.70 10.25 -16.63
C VAL A 149 -17.45 8.94 -16.89
N GLY A 150 -17.16 8.30 -18.02
CA GLY A 150 -17.74 7.00 -18.40
C GLY A 150 -16.99 5.77 -17.85
N VAL A 151 -15.91 6.00 -17.08
CA VAL A 151 -15.04 4.96 -16.54
C VAL A 151 -15.50 4.56 -15.14
N VAL A 152 -15.42 3.28 -14.81
CA VAL A 152 -15.76 2.74 -13.48
C VAL A 152 -14.47 2.43 -12.72
N PRO A 153 -14.32 2.87 -11.46
CA PRO A 153 -13.13 2.55 -10.66
C PRO A 153 -13.06 1.07 -10.29
N ASN A 154 -11.85 0.53 -10.20
CA ASN A 154 -11.62 -0.82 -9.70
C ASN A 154 -11.82 -0.88 -8.17
N THR A 155 -12.90 -1.55 -7.75
CA THR A 155 -13.28 -1.66 -6.33
C THR A 155 -12.76 -2.92 -5.64
N LYS A 156 -12.05 -3.79 -6.36
CA LYS A 156 -11.43 -4.98 -5.79
C LYS A 156 -10.14 -4.59 -5.07
N PRO A 157 -9.73 -5.32 -4.01
CA PRO A 157 -8.35 -5.25 -3.55
C PRO A 157 -7.39 -5.47 -4.72
N TYR A 158 -6.37 -4.64 -4.86
CA TYR A 158 -5.51 -4.64 -6.05
C TYR A 158 -4.81 -5.98 -6.32
N TYR A 159 -4.45 -6.73 -5.27
CA TYR A 159 -3.90 -8.09 -5.44
C TYR A 159 -4.87 -9.06 -6.13
N GLN A 160 -6.19 -8.84 -6.04
CA GLN A 160 -7.22 -9.63 -6.76
C GLN A 160 -7.39 -9.20 -8.22
N SER A 161 -6.69 -8.13 -8.63
CA SER A 161 -6.68 -7.58 -9.98
C SER A 161 -5.32 -7.76 -10.66
N SER A 162 -4.51 -8.71 -10.18
CA SER A 162 -3.15 -8.97 -10.67
C SER A 162 -2.19 -7.80 -10.52
N MET A 163 -2.49 -6.83 -9.64
CA MET A 163 -1.65 -5.67 -9.40
C MET A 163 -0.84 -5.87 -8.12
N CYS A 164 0.40 -5.40 -8.12
CA CYS A 164 1.25 -5.30 -6.93
C CYS A 164 1.64 -3.83 -6.70
N PRO A 165 1.97 -3.44 -5.47
CA PRO A 165 2.59 -2.14 -5.22
C PRO A 165 3.95 -2.11 -5.92
N VAL A 166 4.20 -1.03 -6.67
CA VAL A 166 5.44 -0.83 -7.44
C VAL A 166 6.28 0.32 -6.91
N ASN A 167 5.78 1.03 -5.91
CA ASN A 167 6.46 2.09 -5.19
C ASN A 167 5.68 2.37 -3.90
N VAL A 168 6.31 3.12 -3.00
CA VAL A 168 5.65 3.81 -1.89
C VAL A 168 6.34 5.15 -1.72
N HIS A 169 5.55 6.19 -1.57
CA HIS A 169 6.00 7.54 -1.24
C HIS A 169 4.92 8.21 -0.40
N TRP A 170 5.21 9.39 0.14
CA TRP A 170 4.24 10.13 0.93
C TRP A 170 4.38 11.63 0.72
N HIS A 171 3.30 12.33 1.01
CA HIS A 171 3.20 13.78 0.94
C HIS A 171 3.10 14.38 2.34
N LEU A 172 3.58 15.61 2.50
CA LEU A 172 3.42 16.40 3.72
C LEU A 172 1.98 16.92 3.82
N GLY A 173 1.27 16.56 4.88
CA GLY A 173 -0.17 16.69 4.97
C GLY A 173 -0.90 15.71 4.04
N SER A 174 -2.22 15.88 3.91
CA SER A 174 -3.01 15.13 2.93
C SER A 174 -3.31 15.97 1.69
N GLU A 175 -3.12 15.35 0.53
CA GLU A 175 -3.58 15.90 -0.75
C GLU A 175 -5.09 15.72 -0.90
N HIS A 176 -5.64 14.63 -0.34
CA HIS A 176 -7.08 14.43 -0.28
C HIS A 176 -7.72 15.23 0.84
N TYR A 177 -9.02 15.48 0.70
CA TYR A 177 -9.86 16.11 1.72
C TYR A 177 -10.92 15.16 2.24
N SER A 178 -11.04 15.04 3.57
CA SER A 178 -12.09 14.27 4.24
C SER A 178 -12.60 15.03 5.45
N TYR A 179 -13.83 15.55 5.35
CA TYR A 179 -14.44 16.36 6.39
C TYR A 179 -14.56 15.60 7.72
N GLY A 180 -14.04 16.20 8.78
CA GLY A 180 -13.96 15.66 10.13
C GLY A 180 -12.80 14.70 10.39
N GLU A 181 -11.90 14.50 9.41
CA GLU A 181 -10.79 13.54 9.52
C GLU A 181 -9.45 14.22 9.19
N PHE A 182 -9.36 14.79 7.99
CA PHE A 182 -8.25 15.60 7.51
C PHE A 182 -8.83 16.72 6.63
N ASP A 183 -8.93 17.89 7.23
CA ASP A 183 -9.62 19.06 6.68
C ASP A 183 -9.03 20.35 7.26
N GLU A 184 -9.64 21.50 7.00
CA GLU A 184 -9.17 22.81 7.48
C GLU A 184 -9.16 22.99 9.01
N ASN A 185 -9.79 22.09 9.76
CA ASN A 185 -9.85 22.14 11.23
C ASN A 185 -8.88 21.17 11.90
N GLY A 186 -8.09 20.42 11.12
CA GLY A 186 -6.96 19.66 11.66
C GLY A 186 -5.84 20.55 12.16
N ASP A 187 -4.84 19.95 12.79
CA ASP A 187 -3.69 20.67 13.34
C ASP A 187 -2.42 19.82 13.34
N GLY A 188 -1.27 20.47 13.47
CA GLY A 188 0.05 19.85 13.49
C GLY A 188 1.09 20.76 14.16
N PRO A 189 2.37 20.34 14.23
CA PRO A 189 3.45 21.11 14.85
C PRO A 189 3.58 22.54 14.29
N HIS A 190 3.23 22.73 13.01
CA HIS A 190 3.32 24.01 12.30
C HIS A 190 1.95 24.59 11.91
N GLY A 191 0.86 24.10 12.52
CA GLY A 191 -0.49 24.50 12.16
C GLY A 191 -1.06 23.73 10.97
N ASN A 192 -2.10 24.30 10.34
CA ASN A 192 -2.79 23.71 9.20
C ASN A 192 -3.07 24.76 8.12
N ILE A 193 -3.40 24.30 6.91
CA ILE A 193 -3.78 25.17 5.80
C ILE A 193 -5.28 25.52 5.84
N PRO A 194 -5.67 26.73 5.42
CA PRO A 194 -7.07 27.04 5.19
C PRO A 194 -7.62 26.22 4.01
N ARG A 195 -8.92 25.93 4.05
CA ARG A 195 -9.60 25.38 2.88
C ARG A 195 -9.63 26.43 1.75
N PRO A 196 -9.30 26.08 0.50
CA PRO A 196 -9.29 27.04 -0.61
C PRO A 196 -10.62 27.77 -0.81
N ASP A 197 -10.58 29.02 -1.23
CA ASP A 197 -11.75 29.92 -1.41
C ASP A 197 -12.83 29.37 -2.36
N TRP A 198 -12.41 28.61 -3.38
CA TRP A 198 -13.37 27.97 -4.29
C TRP A 198 -14.12 26.81 -3.62
N ALA A 199 -13.58 26.28 -2.53
CA ALA A 199 -14.15 25.22 -1.71
C ALA A 199 -14.83 25.76 -0.42
N ALA A 200 -14.51 26.99 0.04
CA ALA A 200 -15.09 27.67 1.21
C ALA A 200 -15.23 29.19 1.00
N ARG A 201 -16.30 29.84 1.49
CA ARG A 201 -16.47 31.31 1.41
C ARG A 201 -15.56 32.04 2.41
N ASP A 202 -14.27 32.25 2.10
CA ASP A 202 -13.43 33.45 2.37
C ASP A 202 -11.91 33.15 2.36
N LEU A 203 -11.18 34.20 1.97
CA LEU A 203 -9.79 34.38 1.48
C LEU A 203 -8.62 33.93 2.38
N ALA A 204 -7.51 33.46 1.78
CA ALA A 204 -6.14 34.07 1.89
C ALA A 204 -4.99 33.31 1.17
N GLU A 205 -3.89 34.06 0.98
CA GLU A 205 -2.79 34.00 -0.01
C GLU A 205 -1.62 33.01 0.25
N ALA A 206 -0.89 32.69 -0.84
CA ALA A 206 0.22 31.74 -0.93
C ALA A 206 1.63 32.36 -0.66
N GLY A 207 2.54 31.54 -0.10
CA GLY A 207 3.98 31.80 -0.02
C GLY A 207 4.80 30.54 -0.34
N GLU A 208 6.03 30.73 -0.82
CA GLU A 208 7.00 29.72 -1.30
C GLU A 208 7.51 28.77 -0.18
N GLN A 209 6.63 27.93 0.35
CA GLN A 209 6.98 26.75 1.13
C GLN A 209 6.57 25.50 0.37
N VAL A 210 7.05 24.32 0.78
CA VAL A 210 6.46 23.05 0.33
C VAL A 210 4.95 23.20 0.46
N GLN A 211 4.20 22.96 -0.61
CA GLN A 211 2.76 23.13 -0.52
C GLN A 211 2.23 22.07 0.46
N ASP A 212 1.75 22.60 1.56
CA ASP A 212 1.33 21.89 2.73
C ASP A 212 -0.08 21.33 2.52
N GLY A 213 -0.31 20.04 2.77
CA GLY A 213 -1.64 19.40 2.68
C GLY A 213 -2.50 19.61 3.93
N PHE A 214 -3.71 19.05 3.98
CA PHE A 214 -4.54 19.14 5.20
C PHE A 214 -3.97 18.26 6.33
N ARG A 215 -4.18 18.68 7.58
CA ARG A 215 -3.76 17.91 8.77
C ARG A 215 -4.91 17.12 9.35
N CYS A 216 -4.58 16.07 10.08
CA CYS A 216 -5.54 15.33 10.87
C CYS A 216 -5.93 16.06 12.16
N HIS A 217 -6.98 15.58 12.80
CA HIS A 217 -7.50 16.12 14.07
C HIS A 217 -6.84 15.49 15.32
N HIS A 218 -5.78 14.71 15.14
CA HIS A 218 -5.18 13.94 16.24
C HIS A 218 -4.16 14.71 17.07
N TYR A 219 -3.49 15.70 16.48
CA TYR A 219 -2.36 16.38 17.11
C TYR A 219 -2.80 17.11 18.40
N ASP A 220 -2.08 16.83 19.49
CA ASP A 220 -2.25 17.51 20.78
C ASP A 220 -0.88 17.87 21.34
N ALA A 221 -0.55 19.17 21.32
CA ALA A 221 0.72 19.69 21.82
C ALA A 221 0.93 19.45 23.33
N SER A 222 -0.10 19.07 24.08
CA SER A 222 -0.01 18.72 25.50
C SER A 222 0.28 17.25 25.77
N ASP A 223 0.10 16.36 24.78
CA ASP A 223 0.41 14.94 24.88
C ASP A 223 1.83 14.67 24.33
N PRO A 224 2.76 14.17 25.17
CA PRO A 224 4.15 13.91 24.78
C PRO A 224 4.33 13.00 23.56
N LYS A 225 3.37 12.13 23.20
CA LYS A 225 3.53 11.26 22.02
C LYS A 225 3.56 12.04 20.71
N PHE A 226 2.98 13.23 20.67
CA PHE A 226 2.97 14.10 19.49
C PHE A 226 4.14 15.09 19.47
N THR A 227 4.88 15.23 20.57
CA THR A 227 5.89 16.29 20.71
C THR A 227 7.29 15.77 21.07
N THR A 228 7.40 14.53 21.54
CA THR A 228 8.70 13.92 21.86
C THR A 228 9.43 13.58 20.56
N PRO A 229 10.59 14.19 20.26
CA PRO A 229 11.31 13.92 19.02
C PRO A 229 11.72 12.45 18.90
N TYR A 230 11.67 11.94 17.68
CA TYR A 230 12.18 10.60 17.34
C TYR A 230 13.55 10.73 16.67
N GLU A 231 14.47 9.83 17.01
CA GLU A 231 15.81 9.77 16.39
C GLU A 231 15.74 9.01 15.06
N TRP A 232 15.38 9.72 13.98
CA TRP A 232 15.34 9.19 12.62
C TRP A 232 16.71 8.67 12.17
N LYS A 233 16.75 7.45 11.64
CA LYS A 233 17.98 6.83 11.12
C LYS A 233 17.98 6.72 9.61
N TYR A 234 16.80 6.56 9.01
CA TYR A 234 16.65 6.18 7.62
C TYR A 234 15.82 7.16 6.82
N CYS A 235 14.71 7.66 7.37
CA CYS A 235 13.92 8.72 6.73
C CYS A 235 14.58 10.09 6.88
N GLU A 236 14.24 10.98 5.96
CA GLU A 236 14.78 12.34 5.88
C GLU A 236 13.65 13.37 6.03
N GLY A 237 13.86 14.39 6.87
CA GLY A 237 12.92 15.51 7.00
C GLY A 237 11.56 15.18 7.64
N MET A 238 11.46 14.08 8.38
CA MET A 238 10.22 13.67 9.06
C MET A 238 10.09 14.26 10.46
N GLU A 239 8.86 14.52 10.91
CA GLU A 239 8.58 15.12 12.22
C GLU A 239 7.47 14.36 12.97
N VAL A 240 7.65 14.19 14.27
CA VAL A 240 6.64 13.62 15.17
C VAL A 240 5.53 14.64 15.37
N GLY A 241 4.28 14.19 15.34
CA GLY A 241 3.09 15.02 15.46
C GLY A 241 2.54 15.50 14.11
N GLU A 242 3.32 15.41 13.03
CA GLU A 242 2.91 15.86 11.71
C GLU A 242 2.06 14.80 10.97
N THR A 243 1.23 15.29 10.05
CA THR A 243 0.38 14.46 9.18
C THR A 243 1.06 14.17 7.86
N TYR A 244 0.97 12.94 7.38
CA TYR A 244 1.46 12.51 6.08
C TYR A 244 0.43 11.63 5.38
N GLU A 245 0.26 11.82 4.07
CA GLU A 245 -0.51 10.91 3.24
C GLU A 245 0.42 9.99 2.46
N VAL A 246 0.33 8.68 2.73
CA VAL A 246 1.12 7.64 2.07
C VAL A 246 0.39 7.13 0.84
N HIS A 247 1.10 7.09 -0.28
CA HIS A 247 0.64 6.56 -1.55
C HIS A 247 1.40 5.31 -1.92
N TRP A 248 0.67 4.29 -2.36
CA TRP A 248 1.23 3.10 -2.98
C TRP A 248 0.70 2.96 -4.40
N PRO A 249 1.45 3.40 -5.42
CA PRO A 249 1.15 3.07 -6.80
C PRO A 249 1.17 1.55 -7.00
N HIS A 250 0.16 1.03 -7.67
CA HIS A 250 0.02 -0.37 -8.02
C HIS A 250 -0.16 -0.51 -9.53
N SER A 251 0.46 -1.55 -10.11
CA SER A 251 0.33 -1.85 -11.53
C SER A 251 0.27 -3.35 -11.77
N ALA A 252 -0.58 -3.75 -12.73
CA ALA A 252 -0.59 -5.11 -13.26
C ALA A 252 0.56 -5.38 -14.24
N ALA A 253 1.19 -4.32 -14.76
CA ALA A 253 2.38 -4.39 -15.58
C ALA A 253 3.69 -4.30 -14.78
N GLY A 254 3.62 -4.13 -13.44
CA GLY A 254 4.80 -4.15 -12.59
C GLY A 254 5.51 -5.50 -12.58
N ALA A 255 6.77 -5.53 -12.15
CA ALA A 255 7.53 -6.78 -12.00
C ALA A 255 7.17 -7.52 -10.70
N CYS A 256 5.88 -7.82 -10.52
CA CYS A 256 5.30 -8.34 -9.30
C CYS A 256 5.97 -9.65 -8.82
N GLY A 257 6.33 -9.68 -7.55
CA GLY A 257 6.98 -10.83 -6.91
C GLY A 257 8.46 -11.02 -7.28
N THR A 258 9.06 -10.08 -8.03
CA THR A 258 10.48 -10.10 -8.38
C THR A 258 11.27 -9.07 -7.56
N VAL A 259 12.60 -9.13 -7.66
CA VAL A 259 13.48 -8.12 -7.04
C VAL A 259 13.38 -6.73 -7.68
N ASN A 260 12.80 -6.61 -8.88
CA ASN A 260 12.60 -5.34 -9.59
C ASN A 260 11.19 -4.77 -9.35
N GLN A 261 10.46 -5.24 -8.33
CA GLN A 261 9.06 -4.84 -8.12
C GLN A 261 8.92 -3.36 -7.75
N TYR A 262 9.72 -2.87 -6.80
CA TYR A 262 9.66 -1.49 -6.33
C TYR A 262 10.66 -0.62 -7.07
N GLN A 263 10.21 0.53 -7.55
CA GLN A 263 10.97 1.41 -8.44
C GLN A 263 10.83 2.87 -8.03
N THR A 264 11.88 3.65 -8.25
CA THR A 264 11.92 5.11 -8.14
C THR A 264 12.67 5.66 -9.36
N PRO A 265 12.04 6.49 -10.22
CA PRO A 265 10.68 7.02 -10.08
C PRO A 265 9.62 5.93 -10.26
N PHE A 266 8.49 6.04 -9.55
CA PHE A 266 7.43 5.02 -9.55
C PHE A 266 6.88 4.67 -10.94
N TYR A 267 6.97 5.59 -11.91
CA TYR A 267 6.53 5.36 -13.29
C TYR A 267 7.23 4.17 -13.93
N ASP A 268 8.51 3.93 -13.64
CA ASP A 268 9.25 2.78 -14.14
C ASP A 268 8.60 1.46 -13.68
N GLY A 269 8.16 1.42 -12.42
CA GLY A 269 7.40 0.30 -11.87
C GLY A 269 6.01 0.16 -12.50
N VAL A 270 5.31 1.28 -12.77
CA VAL A 270 3.97 1.26 -13.39
C VAL A 270 4.02 0.68 -14.81
N PHE A 271 5.04 1.04 -15.58
CA PHE A 271 5.18 0.67 -16.99
C PHE A 271 6.14 -0.49 -17.27
N CYS A 272 6.72 -1.12 -16.24
CA CYS A 272 7.82 -2.09 -16.39
C CYS A 272 7.63 -3.14 -17.50
N ASN A 273 6.44 -3.75 -17.61
CA ASN A 273 6.11 -4.73 -18.66
C ASN A 273 5.07 -4.20 -19.66
N LEU A 274 5.06 -2.90 -19.93
CA LEU A 274 4.09 -2.24 -20.81
C LEU A 274 4.78 -1.19 -21.69
N ASP A 275 5.07 -1.58 -22.94
CA ASP A 275 5.62 -0.66 -23.92
C ASP A 275 4.55 0.27 -24.53
N MET A 276 4.99 1.26 -25.31
CA MET A 276 4.11 2.24 -25.95
C MET A 276 3.16 1.60 -26.97
N GLU A 277 3.58 0.56 -27.67
CA GLU A 277 2.74 -0.11 -28.67
C GLU A 277 1.54 -0.76 -27.97
N ALA A 278 1.80 -1.57 -26.95
CA ALA A 278 0.77 -2.20 -26.14
C ALA A 278 -0.10 -1.16 -25.41
N PHE A 279 0.52 -0.13 -24.80
CA PHE A 279 -0.19 0.94 -24.11
C PHE A 279 -1.20 1.65 -25.03
N SER A 280 -0.81 1.93 -26.29
CA SER A 280 -1.67 2.62 -27.26
C SER A 280 -2.94 1.85 -27.65
N THR A 281 -3.01 0.55 -27.33
CA THR A 281 -4.19 -0.30 -27.59
C THR A 281 -5.18 -0.34 -26.42
N LEU A 282 -4.80 0.16 -25.24
CA LEU A 282 -5.62 0.09 -24.04
C LEU A 282 -6.74 1.13 -24.07
N ALA A 283 -7.95 0.71 -23.72
CA ALA A 283 -9.02 1.66 -23.43
C ALA A 283 -8.86 2.26 -22.02
N ALA A 284 -9.49 3.40 -21.78
CA ALA A 284 -9.50 4.06 -20.47
C ALA A 284 -9.96 3.12 -19.32
N GLN A 285 -10.91 2.21 -19.61
CA GLN A 285 -11.37 1.24 -18.63
C GLN A 285 -10.32 0.14 -18.33
N ASP A 286 -9.50 -0.23 -19.31
CA ASP A 286 -8.41 -1.20 -19.11
C ASP A 286 -7.35 -0.60 -18.18
N ILE A 287 -7.00 0.68 -18.40
CA ILE A 287 -6.07 1.44 -17.54
C ILE A 287 -6.60 1.50 -16.10
N ALA A 288 -7.85 1.95 -15.91
CA ALA A 288 -8.45 2.05 -14.57
C ALA A 288 -8.53 0.70 -13.83
N ASN A 289 -8.60 -0.42 -14.57
CA ASN A 289 -8.62 -1.76 -13.99
C ASN A 289 -7.22 -2.27 -13.61
N ALA A 290 -6.17 -1.81 -14.31
CA ALA A 290 -4.81 -2.35 -14.24
C ALA A 290 -3.79 -1.44 -13.54
N VAL A 291 -4.12 -0.17 -13.32
CA VAL A 291 -3.28 0.81 -12.62
C VAL A 291 -4.11 1.55 -11.59
N GLY A 292 -3.55 1.72 -10.40
CA GLY A 292 -4.20 2.48 -9.36
C GLY A 292 -3.33 2.77 -8.16
N VAL A 293 -3.82 3.61 -7.26
CA VAL A 293 -3.09 4.06 -6.07
C VAL A 293 -3.91 3.73 -4.83
N HIS A 294 -3.25 3.20 -3.81
CA HIS A 294 -3.78 3.21 -2.45
C HIS A 294 -3.34 4.51 -1.78
N GLY A 295 -4.24 5.20 -1.08
CA GLY A 295 -3.93 6.38 -0.26
C GLY A 295 -4.37 6.19 1.19
N GLN A 296 -3.51 6.53 2.16
CA GLN A 296 -3.85 6.45 3.57
C GLN A 296 -3.14 7.56 4.36
N VAL A 297 -3.87 8.22 5.25
CA VAL A 297 -3.39 9.39 5.99
C VAL A 297 -3.06 9.02 7.43
N PHE A 298 -1.89 9.45 7.90
CA PHE A 298 -1.41 9.19 9.25
C PHE A 298 -0.88 10.44 9.94
N THR A 299 -1.14 10.58 11.23
CA THR A 299 -0.33 11.41 12.12
C THR A 299 0.74 10.55 12.77
N ILE A 300 2.00 10.94 12.64
CA ILE A 300 3.14 10.21 13.21
C ILE A 300 3.24 10.50 14.71
N VAL A 301 3.41 9.46 15.54
CA VAL A 301 3.59 9.59 17.00
C VAL A 301 4.84 8.86 17.47
N ASN A 302 5.48 9.36 18.51
CA ASN A 302 6.57 8.66 19.19
C ASN A 302 6.00 7.74 20.30
N ASP A 303 5.27 6.72 19.88
CA ASP A 303 4.60 5.74 20.74
C ASP A 303 4.55 4.37 20.05
N GLU A 304 5.25 3.39 20.62
CA GLU A 304 5.38 2.03 20.06
C GLU A 304 4.09 1.21 20.14
N SER A 305 3.06 1.66 20.87
CA SER A 305 1.74 1.01 20.79
C SER A 305 1.09 1.14 19.41
N TYR A 306 1.57 2.07 18.59
CA TYR A 306 1.17 2.28 17.20
C TYR A 306 2.19 1.71 16.19
N PHE A 307 3.07 0.82 16.62
CA PHE A 307 4.05 0.19 15.73
C PHE A 307 3.38 -0.75 14.72
N TYR A 308 3.71 -0.56 13.45
CA TYR A 308 3.32 -1.41 12.34
C TYR A 308 4.55 -1.85 11.53
N PRO A 309 4.80 -3.17 11.38
CA PRO A 309 6.08 -3.65 10.90
C PRO A 309 6.30 -3.57 9.38
N ASP A 310 5.27 -3.44 8.55
CA ASP A 310 5.42 -3.55 7.09
C ASP A 310 4.51 -2.59 6.32
N MET A 311 4.99 -1.36 6.14
CA MET A 311 4.27 -0.33 5.38
C MET A 311 4.58 -0.36 3.88
N MET A 312 5.35 -1.32 3.36
CA MET A 312 5.73 -1.36 1.94
C MET A 312 4.62 -1.91 1.03
N ARG A 313 3.77 -2.81 1.56
CA ARG A 313 2.91 -3.70 0.75
C ARG A 313 1.56 -3.11 0.32
N GLY A 314 1.36 -1.81 0.48
CA GLY A 314 0.08 -1.13 0.23
C GLY A 314 -0.61 -0.68 1.51
N MET A 315 -1.78 -0.07 1.34
CA MET A 315 -2.70 0.33 2.42
C MET A 315 -2.76 -0.70 3.55
N ILE A 316 -2.63 -0.21 4.78
CA ILE A 316 -2.78 -1.01 5.98
C ILE A 316 -4.27 -1.31 6.17
N ILE A 317 -4.60 -2.60 6.19
CA ILE A 317 -5.93 -3.11 6.52
C ILE A 317 -5.83 -3.81 7.87
N ASP A 318 -6.37 -3.17 8.91
CA ASP A 318 -6.39 -3.72 10.25
C ASP A 318 -7.74 -3.40 10.91
N GLU A 319 -8.54 -4.44 11.17
CA GLU A 319 -9.87 -4.26 11.76
C GLU A 319 -9.81 -3.81 13.23
N VAL A 320 -8.75 -4.18 13.97
CA VAL A 320 -8.59 -3.85 15.38
C VAL A 320 -8.19 -2.38 15.53
N MET A 321 -7.31 -1.91 14.66
CA MET A 321 -6.89 -0.50 14.61
C MET A 321 -7.83 0.37 13.77
N GLY A 322 -8.84 -0.21 13.12
CA GLY A 322 -9.82 0.52 12.30
C GLY A 322 -9.27 1.04 10.97
N MET A 323 -8.09 0.58 10.56
CA MET A 323 -7.41 1.00 9.33
C MET A 323 -7.98 0.28 8.10
N GLY A 324 -8.19 1.03 7.02
CA GLY A 324 -8.58 0.45 5.74
C GLY A 324 -10.06 0.05 5.65
N GLN A 325 -10.93 0.57 6.53
CA GLN A 325 -12.32 0.13 6.66
C GLN A 325 -13.32 1.00 5.88
N ASP A 326 -13.08 2.31 5.75
CA ASP A 326 -13.95 3.24 5.00
C ASP A 326 -13.23 3.81 3.78
N ILE A 327 -13.28 3.07 2.67
CA ILE A 327 -12.51 3.38 1.46
C ILE A 327 -13.34 4.14 0.42
N ALA A 328 -12.79 5.24 -0.10
CA ALA A 328 -13.25 5.91 -1.29
C ALA A 328 -12.63 5.29 -2.54
N TYR A 329 -13.47 4.91 -3.51
CA TYR A 329 -13.03 4.39 -4.80
C TYR A 329 -13.47 5.35 -5.89
N TYR A 330 -12.55 5.85 -6.69
CA TYR A 330 -12.86 6.75 -7.81
C TYR A 330 -11.72 6.70 -8.84
N THR A 331 -11.93 7.27 -10.03
CA THR A 331 -10.82 7.42 -10.98
C THR A 331 -10.28 8.84 -10.94
N GLY A 332 -8.96 8.97 -11.03
CA GLY A 332 -8.26 10.24 -11.08
C GLY A 332 -6.95 10.14 -11.87
N SER A 333 -6.10 11.13 -11.68
CA SER A 333 -4.77 11.19 -12.29
C SER A 333 -3.68 10.75 -11.31
N THR A 334 -2.41 10.78 -11.72
CA THR A 334 -1.31 10.98 -10.76
C THR A 334 -1.38 12.39 -10.15
N THR A 335 -0.76 12.57 -8.99
CA THR A 335 -0.87 13.76 -8.12
C THR A 335 0.51 14.30 -7.73
N GLY A 336 0.59 15.27 -6.83
CA GLY A 336 1.81 15.97 -6.38
C GLY A 336 1.93 17.42 -6.84
N ASP A 337 2.87 18.14 -6.25
CA ASP A 337 3.14 19.59 -6.39
C ASP A 337 3.44 20.12 -7.80
N THR A 338 3.89 19.28 -8.75
CA THR A 338 4.06 19.71 -10.16
C THR A 338 2.74 19.81 -10.96
N ARG A 339 1.59 19.68 -10.29
CA ARG A 339 0.24 19.69 -10.87
C ARG A 339 -0.62 20.69 -10.08
N SER A 340 -1.65 21.23 -10.71
CA SER A 340 -2.52 22.23 -10.09
C SER A 340 -3.92 22.16 -10.71
N ASN A 341 -4.82 23.04 -10.30
CA ASN A 341 -6.11 23.23 -10.94
C ASN A 341 -6.00 23.89 -12.34
N GLU A 342 -4.80 24.30 -12.75
CA GLU A 342 -4.48 24.80 -14.08
C GLU A 342 -3.64 23.80 -14.88
N MET A 343 -2.75 23.05 -14.22
CA MET A 343 -1.87 22.04 -14.83
C MET A 343 -2.37 20.63 -14.52
N CYS A 344 -3.00 19.99 -15.50
CA CYS A 344 -3.56 18.64 -15.41
C CYS A 344 -2.50 17.57 -15.72
N SER A 345 -2.52 16.49 -14.94
CA SER A 345 -1.73 15.28 -15.25
C SER A 345 -2.40 14.49 -16.36
N MET A 346 -1.59 14.02 -17.30
CA MET A 346 -2.01 13.16 -18.42
C MET A 346 -2.00 11.66 -18.06
N TYR A 347 -1.51 11.29 -16.88
CA TYR A 347 -1.59 9.91 -16.37
C TYR A 347 -2.95 9.68 -15.71
N THR A 348 -4.00 9.65 -16.52
CA THR A 348 -5.42 9.49 -16.12
C THR A 348 -6.15 8.69 -17.20
N PRO A 349 -7.16 7.85 -16.88
CA PRO A 349 -7.82 7.64 -15.58
C PRO A 349 -7.32 6.37 -14.86
N ILE A 350 -6.57 6.55 -13.76
CA ILE A 350 -6.17 5.46 -12.86
C ILE A 350 -7.15 5.36 -11.68
N THR A 351 -7.27 4.18 -11.08
CA THR A 351 -8.15 4.03 -9.90
C THR A 351 -7.44 4.50 -8.62
N TRP A 352 -8.16 5.19 -7.75
CA TRP A 352 -7.73 5.50 -6.40
C TRP A 352 -8.59 4.73 -5.39
N GLN A 353 -7.96 4.12 -4.39
CA GLN A 353 -8.61 3.59 -3.19
C GLN A 353 -8.01 4.33 -2.00
N VAL A 354 -8.77 5.26 -1.42
CA VAL A 354 -8.27 6.13 -0.35
C VAL A 354 -9.05 5.87 0.93
N ASP A 355 -8.35 5.61 2.02
CA ASP A 355 -8.98 5.53 3.34
C ASP A 355 -9.50 6.92 3.74
N ARG A 356 -10.78 7.02 4.06
CA ARG A 356 -11.41 8.29 4.45
C ARG A 356 -11.04 8.73 5.86
N LYS A 357 -10.43 7.84 6.65
CA LYS A 357 -10.06 8.09 8.04
C LYS A 357 -8.59 8.44 8.18
N CYS A 358 -8.28 9.29 9.15
CA CYS A 358 -6.90 9.49 9.57
C CYS A 358 -6.56 8.60 10.76
N HIS A 359 -5.34 8.02 10.75
CA HIS A 359 -4.89 7.11 11.78
C HIS A 359 -3.62 7.60 12.47
N LEU A 360 -3.29 6.99 13.61
CA LEU A 360 -2.00 7.17 14.27
C LEU A 360 -1.05 6.04 13.86
N ILE A 361 0.23 6.36 13.72
CA ILE A 361 1.28 5.37 13.45
C ILE A 361 2.60 5.76 14.09
N SER A 362 3.40 4.79 14.53
CA SER A 362 4.65 5.11 15.21
C SER A 362 5.70 5.69 14.26
N ALA A 363 6.52 6.60 14.76
CA ALA A 363 7.68 7.13 14.03
C ALA A 363 8.66 6.01 13.62
N SER A 364 8.83 4.99 14.47
CA SER A 364 9.63 3.81 14.18
C SER A 364 9.08 2.96 13.03
N SER A 365 7.77 2.99 12.76
CA SER A 365 7.17 2.31 11.60
C SER A 365 7.56 2.99 10.29
N PHE A 366 7.50 4.32 10.26
CA PHE A 366 7.97 5.11 9.12
C PHE A 366 9.48 4.99 8.92
N ASP A 367 10.27 5.05 9.99
CA ASP A 367 11.73 4.89 9.87
C ASP A 367 12.11 3.50 9.36
N LYS A 368 11.34 2.47 9.78
CA LYS A 368 11.45 1.13 9.22
C LYS A 368 11.02 1.05 7.76
N LEU A 369 9.97 1.77 7.35
CA LEU A 369 9.58 1.88 5.94
C LEU A 369 10.75 2.39 5.09
N CYS A 370 11.40 3.48 5.51
CA CYS A 370 12.58 4.01 4.82
C CYS A 370 13.76 3.02 4.80
N TYR A 371 13.96 2.24 5.87
CA TYR A 371 14.92 1.14 5.85
C TYR A 371 14.56 0.07 4.81
N ASP A 372 13.30 -0.39 4.77
CA ASP A 372 12.84 -1.40 3.83
C ASP A 372 12.94 -0.90 2.37
N MET A 373 12.69 0.39 2.12
CA MET A 373 12.89 1.05 0.83
C MET A 373 14.36 1.05 0.42
N LYS A 374 15.28 1.41 1.33
CA LYS A 374 16.74 1.32 1.09
C LYS A 374 17.20 -0.11 0.77
N MET A 375 16.44 -1.13 1.17
CA MET A 375 16.75 -2.54 0.90
C MET A 375 16.21 -3.04 -0.45
N GLN A 376 15.38 -2.28 -1.16
CA GLN A 376 14.93 -2.66 -2.50
C GLN A 376 16.08 -2.64 -3.50
N ARG A 377 15.96 -3.37 -4.61
CA ARG A 377 17.02 -3.41 -5.61
C ARG A 377 17.28 -2.03 -6.20
N ASP A 378 16.21 -1.34 -6.58
CA ASP A 378 16.29 0.00 -7.11
C ASP A 378 16.70 1.00 -6.02
N ASP A 379 17.24 2.13 -6.42
CA ASP A 379 17.57 3.21 -5.49
C ASP A 379 16.35 4.08 -5.22
N MET A 380 15.68 3.82 -4.10
CA MET A 380 14.51 4.57 -3.67
C MET A 380 14.85 5.81 -2.82
N SER A 381 16.10 6.29 -2.85
CA SER A 381 16.55 7.38 -1.98
C SER A 381 15.77 8.68 -2.18
N ASP A 382 15.31 8.94 -3.41
CA ASP A 382 14.49 10.13 -3.75
C ASP A 382 13.07 10.10 -3.14
N ASP A 383 12.64 8.97 -2.56
CA ASP A 383 11.33 8.81 -1.91
C ASP A 383 11.44 8.66 -0.38
N LEU A 384 12.61 8.92 0.22
CA LEU A 384 12.84 8.78 1.68
C LEU A 384 12.43 10.01 2.50
N HIS A 385 11.85 11.01 1.85
CA HIS A 385 11.34 12.22 2.45
C HIS A 385 9.92 12.49 1.96
N ALA A 386 9.22 13.40 2.64
CA ALA A 386 7.91 13.83 2.18
C ALA A 386 8.02 14.67 0.89
N HIS A 387 7.13 14.41 -0.06
CA HIS A 387 6.90 15.24 -1.23
C HIS A 387 5.88 16.35 -0.93
N GLY A 388 5.84 17.38 -1.77
CA GLY A 388 4.84 18.45 -1.64
C GLY A 388 3.44 17.98 -2.00
N SER A 389 2.44 18.39 -1.22
CA SER A 389 1.04 18.13 -1.50
C SER A 389 0.53 19.08 -2.58
N ARG A 390 -0.20 18.56 -3.57
CA ARG A 390 -0.98 19.37 -4.52
C ARG A 390 -2.05 20.18 -3.78
N GLU A 391 -2.39 21.36 -4.32
CA GLU A 391 -3.67 21.99 -3.96
C GLU A 391 -4.85 21.03 -4.17
N LEU A 392 -5.87 21.17 -3.33
CA LEU A 392 -7.10 20.42 -3.47
C LEU A 392 -7.68 20.60 -4.88
N VAL A 393 -8.08 19.49 -5.49
CA VAL A 393 -8.63 19.51 -6.85
C VAL A 393 -10.03 20.09 -6.87
N LYS A 394 -10.28 21.02 -7.80
CA LYS A 394 -11.60 21.63 -8.04
C LYS A 394 -12.65 20.60 -8.43
N ASP A 395 -13.87 20.85 -7.99
CA ASP A 395 -15.01 19.95 -8.17
C ASP A 395 -15.26 19.54 -9.63
N ASP A 396 -15.02 20.44 -10.58
CA ASP A 396 -15.16 20.25 -12.03
C ASP A 396 -14.05 19.42 -12.68
N LEU A 397 -12.99 19.11 -11.92
CA LEU A 397 -11.92 18.20 -12.32
C LEU A 397 -11.98 16.86 -11.56
N VAL A 398 -12.82 16.74 -10.54
CA VAL A 398 -13.04 15.48 -9.80
C VAL A 398 -14.11 14.65 -10.50
N ALA A 399 -13.80 13.39 -10.79
CA ALA A 399 -14.73 12.44 -11.38
C ALA A 399 -16.04 12.33 -10.58
N ASN A 400 -17.16 12.16 -11.26
CA ASN A 400 -18.47 11.89 -10.65
C ASN A 400 -18.74 10.40 -10.35
N ASN A 401 -17.70 9.57 -10.34
CA ASN A 401 -17.81 8.11 -10.30
C ASN A 401 -17.41 7.47 -8.96
N GLN A 402 -17.43 8.23 -7.86
CA GLN A 402 -17.14 7.72 -6.51
C GLN A 402 -18.03 6.50 -6.22
N ALA A 403 -17.43 5.32 -6.10
CA ALA A 403 -18.18 4.09 -5.91
C ALA A 403 -18.74 4.04 -4.49
N ARG A 404 -20.03 3.77 -4.40
CA ARG A 404 -20.69 3.40 -3.15
C ARG A 404 -20.60 1.90 -3.02
N LYS A 405 -19.77 1.38 -2.10
CA LYS A 405 -19.78 -0.05 -1.77
C LYS A 405 -21.22 -0.40 -1.39
N HIS A 406 -21.90 -1.20 -2.21
CA HIS A 406 -23.19 -1.76 -1.82
C HIS A 406 -22.90 -2.70 -0.65
N VAL A 407 -23.09 -2.21 0.57
CA VAL A 407 -23.18 -3.08 1.74
C VAL A 407 -24.39 -3.97 1.48
N ARG A 408 -24.16 -5.20 1.00
CA ARG A 408 -25.20 -6.21 0.97
C ARG A 408 -25.67 -6.36 2.40
N ARG A 409 -26.88 -5.87 2.70
CA ARG A 409 -27.62 -6.24 3.89
C ARG A 409 -27.84 -7.75 3.79
N THR A 410 -27.00 -8.52 4.49
CA THR A 410 -27.28 -9.93 4.81
C THR A 410 -28.25 -9.99 5.96
#